data_AF-A0A7S2F8Y2-F1
#
_entry.id   AF-A0A7S2F8Y2-F1
#
_cell.length_a   1.000
_cell.length_b   1.000
_cell.length_c   1.000
_cell.angle_alpha   90.00
_cell.angle_beta   90.00
_cell.angle_gamma   90.00
#
_symmetry.space_group_name_H-M   'P 1'
#
loop_
_entity.id
_entity.type
_entity.pdbx_description
1 polymer ?
#
loop_
_entity_poly.entity_id
_entity_poly.type
_entity_poly.pdbx_seq_one_letter_code
_entity_poly.pdbx_strand_id
1 'polypeptide(L)'
;RMKYCRRPDSQRSSLHWGQLKLLESELKCLLDFISDGSASSSSSGTHLIVYAGAAPGAHIPSLARRFPSCKFELYDPASFDQQLVDFAASEEGKGKVTLVNDFFTDEQAQQIAERGQP
;
A
#
# COMPACT_ATOMS: atom_id res chain seq x y z
N ARG A 1 25.57 25.82 -0.88
CA ARG A 1 25.14 24.48 -1.35
C ARG A 1 26.12 23.45 -0.78
N MET A 2 25.68 22.52 0.08
CA MET A 2 26.58 21.47 0.58
C MET A 2 26.98 20.55 -0.57
N LYS A 3 28.26 20.16 -0.62
CA LYS A 3 28.74 19.13 -1.55
C LYS A 3 28.20 17.77 -1.10
N TYR A 4 27.66 17.02 -2.04
CA TYR A 4 27.26 15.63 -1.81
C TYR A 4 28.50 14.79 -1.48
N CYS A 5 28.48 14.13 -0.32
CA CYS A 5 29.53 13.20 0.10
C CYS A 5 28.89 11.84 0.40
N ARG A 6 29.37 10.78 -0.25
CA ARG A 6 28.91 9.41 0.01
C ARG A 6 29.33 9.00 1.43
N ARG A 7 28.37 8.62 2.26
CA ARG A 7 28.67 8.05 3.59
C ARG A 7 29.18 6.62 3.41
N PRO A 8 30.20 6.18 4.16
CA PRO A 8 30.62 4.78 4.14
C PRO A 8 29.48 3.90 4.67
N ASP A 9 29.14 2.86 3.91
CA ASP A 9 27.99 1.96 4.17
C ASP A 9 28.16 1.10 5.45
N SER A 10 29.31 1.20 6.14
CA SER A 10 29.73 0.32 7.25
C SER A 10 29.02 0.54 8.60
N GLN A 11 28.08 1.48 8.71
CA GLN A 11 27.37 1.77 9.96
C GLN A 11 25.85 1.86 9.83
N ARG A 12 25.23 1.12 8.90
CA ARG A 12 23.77 0.97 8.98
C ARG A 12 23.44 -0.13 10.00
N SER A 13 23.21 0.26 11.25
CA SER A 13 22.47 -0.55 12.26
C SER A 13 20.98 -0.70 11.92
N SER A 14 20.59 -0.19 10.75
CA SER A 14 19.24 0.17 10.36
C SER A 14 18.49 -1.01 9.74
N LEU A 15 18.35 -2.11 10.49
CA LEU A 15 17.82 -3.38 9.95
C LEU A 15 16.36 -3.27 9.41
N HIS A 16 15.60 -2.21 9.73
CA HIS A 16 14.18 -2.07 9.33
C HIS A 16 13.72 -0.64 8.98
N TRP A 17 14.63 0.35 8.91
CA TRP A 17 14.22 1.75 8.72
C TRP A 17 13.59 2.02 7.35
N GLY A 18 13.89 1.20 6.34
CA GLY A 18 13.24 1.29 5.04
C GLY A 18 11.73 1.03 5.13
N GLN A 19 11.34 -0.05 5.80
CA GLN A 19 9.94 -0.43 6.00
C GLN A 19 9.22 0.54 6.97
N LEU A 20 9.89 0.97 8.04
CA LEU A 20 9.33 1.98 8.95
C LEU A 20 9.07 3.31 8.22
N LYS A 21 10.00 3.73 7.35
CA LYS A 21 9.84 4.94 6.54
C LYS A 21 8.61 4.83 5.61
N LEU A 22 8.43 3.67 4.97
CA LEU A 22 7.27 3.43 4.10
C LEU A 22 5.97 3.48 4.92
N LEU A 23 5.90 2.74 6.03
CA LEU A 23 4.74 2.70 6.92
C LEU A 23 4.34 4.10 7.41
N GLU A 24 5.28 4.90 7.92
CA GLU A 24 4.99 6.26 8.41
C GLU A 24 4.47 7.18 7.30
N SER A 25 5.06 7.09 6.11
CA SER A 25 4.65 7.92 4.96
C SER A 25 3.26 7.53 4.46
N GLU A 26 2.99 6.23 4.37
CA GLU A 26 1.70 5.68 3.95
C GLU A 26 0.60 5.99 4.96
N LEU A 27 0.89 5.81 6.26
CA LEU A 27 -0.05 6.10 7.34
C LEU A 27 -0.46 7.57 7.30
N LYS A 28 0.50 8.48 7.14
CA LYS A 28 0.21 9.91 7.00
C LYS A 28 -0.68 10.19 5.79
N CYS A 29 -0.33 9.65 4.62
CA CYS A 29 -1.10 9.85 3.39
C CYS A 29 -2.54 9.35 3.53
N LEU A 30 -2.73 8.15 4.07
CA LEU A 30 -4.06 7.56 4.27
C LEU A 30 -4.88 8.32 5.30
N LEU A 31 -4.27 8.80 6.39
CA LEU A 31 -4.94 9.64 7.37
C LEU A 31 -5.39 10.96 6.76
N ASP A 32 -4.51 11.65 6.02
CA ASP A 32 -4.82 12.92 5.36
C ASP A 32 -5.99 12.71 4.35
N PHE A 33 -5.92 11.66 3.51
CA PHE A 33 -6.97 11.32 2.53
C PHE A 33 -8.35 11.05 3.16
N ILE A 34 -8.38 10.33 4.28
CA ILE A 34 -9.62 10.00 4.98
C ILE A 34 -10.18 11.22 5.72
N SER A 35 -9.31 12.03 6.32
CA SER A 35 -9.69 13.18 7.16
C SER A 35 -10.22 14.36 6.35
N ASP A 36 -9.71 14.57 5.13
CA ASP A 36 -10.08 15.70 4.27
C ASP A 36 -11.48 15.57 3.63
N GLY A 37 -12.26 14.55 3.98
CA GLY A 37 -13.65 14.41 3.51
C GLY A 37 -13.80 14.06 2.03
N SER A 38 -12.70 13.90 1.29
CA SER A 38 -12.68 13.23 -0.02
C SER A 38 -13.17 11.78 0.10
N ALA A 39 -12.94 11.17 1.26
CA ALA A 39 -13.56 9.90 1.66
C ALA A 39 -15.05 10.02 2.02
N SER A 40 -15.49 11.16 2.57
CA SER A 40 -16.86 11.36 3.08
C SER A 40 -17.87 11.81 2.03
N SER A 41 -17.42 12.20 0.83
CA SER A 41 -18.30 12.63 -0.28
C SER A 41 -18.87 11.45 -1.08
N SER A 42 -18.31 10.25 -0.92
CA SER A 42 -18.85 9.01 -1.48
C SER A 42 -19.75 8.35 -0.45
N SER A 43 -21.04 8.66 -0.50
CA SER A 43 -22.10 8.09 0.32
C SER A 43 -21.96 6.57 0.49
N SER A 44 -21.47 6.14 1.66
CA SER A 44 -21.37 4.74 2.09
C SER A 44 -20.47 3.81 1.25
N GLY A 45 -19.46 4.36 0.56
CA GLY A 45 -18.57 3.60 -0.34
C GLY A 45 -17.26 3.16 0.33
N THR A 46 -16.88 1.89 0.15
CA THR A 46 -15.54 1.40 0.45
C THR A 46 -14.50 2.10 -0.46
N HIS A 47 -13.37 2.56 0.08
CA HIS A 47 -12.31 3.19 -0.72
C HIS A 47 -11.38 2.13 -1.33
N LEU A 48 -10.99 2.30 -2.59
CA LEU A 48 -9.98 1.45 -3.22
C LEU A 48 -8.61 2.15 -3.19
N ILE A 49 -7.61 1.47 -2.65
CA ILE A 49 -6.21 1.87 -2.59
C ILE A 49 -5.42 0.97 -3.54
N VAL A 50 -4.94 1.55 -4.63
CA VAL A 50 -4.08 0.85 -5.58
C VAL A 50 -2.62 1.13 -5.23
N TYR A 51 -1.84 0.09 -4.99
CA TYR A 51 -0.43 0.21 -4.63
C TYR A 51 0.44 -0.52 -5.65
N ALA A 52 1.09 0.24 -6.54
CA ALA A 52 2.09 -0.26 -7.46
C ALA A 52 3.49 -0.32 -6.81
N GLY A 53 4.22 -1.42 -7.01
CA GLY A 53 5.53 -1.65 -6.40
C GLY A 53 5.43 -2.04 -4.92
N ALA A 54 4.44 -2.85 -4.56
CA ALA A 54 4.05 -3.12 -3.18
C ALA A 54 4.85 -4.26 -2.51
N ALA A 55 5.61 -5.07 -3.24
CA ALA A 55 6.36 -6.19 -2.64
C ALA A 55 7.61 -5.70 -1.88
N PRO A 56 8.02 -6.36 -0.77
CA PRO A 56 7.39 -7.55 -0.19
C PRO A 56 6.13 -7.25 0.64
N GLY A 57 5.89 -6.00 1.04
CA GLY A 57 4.60 -5.57 1.61
C GLY A 57 4.27 -6.06 3.03
N ALA A 58 5.26 -6.49 3.82
CA ALA A 58 5.04 -7.09 5.15
C ALA A 58 4.24 -6.20 6.14
N HIS A 59 4.24 -4.87 5.96
CA HIS A 59 3.51 -3.93 6.83
C HIS A 59 2.04 -3.72 6.43
N ILE A 60 1.63 -4.12 5.22
CA ILE A 60 0.28 -3.90 4.68
C ILE A 60 -0.83 -4.51 5.55
N PRO A 61 -0.69 -5.71 6.17
CA PRO A 61 -1.71 -6.23 7.06
C PRO A 61 -2.04 -5.30 8.25
N SER A 62 -1.05 -4.53 8.72
CA SER A 62 -1.27 -3.57 9.80
C SER A 62 -2.07 -2.35 9.33
N LEU A 63 -1.86 -1.90 8.09
CA LEU A 63 -2.63 -0.83 7.48
C LEU A 63 -4.07 -1.27 7.19
N ALA A 64 -4.25 -2.46 6.59
CA ALA A 64 -5.58 -3.01 6.29
C ALA A 64 -6.45 -3.16 7.55
N ARG A 65 -5.85 -3.54 8.69
CA ARG A 65 -6.52 -3.57 9.99
C ARG A 65 -6.93 -2.19 10.50
N ARG A 66 -6.11 -1.18 10.27
CA ARG A 66 -6.33 0.18 10.78
C ARG A 66 -7.32 0.97 9.94
N PHE A 67 -7.47 0.62 8.67
CA PHE A 67 -8.37 1.26 7.72
C PHE A 67 -9.40 0.27 7.16
N PRO A 68 -10.39 -0.16 7.96
CA PRO A 68 -11.34 -1.20 7.59
C PRO A 68 -12.30 -0.79 6.46
N SER A 69 -12.45 0.52 6.20
CA SER A 69 -13.22 1.07 5.07
C SER A 69 -12.45 1.07 3.75
N CYS A 70 -11.19 0.63 3.74
CA CYS A 70 -10.34 0.58 2.56
C CYS A 70 -10.16 -0.86 2.06
N LYS A 71 -10.14 -1.00 0.74
CA LYS A 71 -9.68 -2.17 -0.01
C LYS A 71 -8.33 -1.84 -0.63
N PHE A 72 -7.42 -2.80 -0.64
CA PHE A 72 -6.07 -2.67 -1.15
C PHE A 72 -5.91 -3.60 -2.35
N GLU A 73 -5.48 -3.07 -3.48
CA GLU A 73 -5.08 -3.83 -4.67
C GLU A 73 -3.59 -3.59 -4.89
N LEU A 74 -2.78 -4.61 -4.62
CA LEU A 74 -1.32 -4.52 -4.54
C LEU A 74 -0.72 -5.14 -5.79
N TYR A 75 0.06 -4.37 -6.55
CA TYR A 75 0.72 -4.79 -7.77
C TYR A 75 2.24 -4.84 -7.57
N ASP A 76 2.84 -5.99 -7.83
CA ASP A 76 4.29 -6.13 -7.92
C ASP A 76 4.70 -7.44 -8.61
N PRO A 77 5.64 -7.45 -9.57
CA PRO A 77 6.17 -8.69 -10.15
C PRO A 77 7.00 -9.53 -9.15
N ALA A 78 7.55 -8.92 -8.10
CA ALA A 78 8.31 -9.64 -7.08
C ALA A 78 7.39 -10.37 -6.09
N SER A 79 7.92 -11.40 -5.43
CA SER A 79 7.16 -12.18 -4.45
C SER A 79 6.78 -11.36 -3.22
N PHE A 80 5.50 -11.43 -2.85
CA PHE A 80 5.00 -10.86 -1.60
C PHE A 80 5.47 -11.67 -0.39
N ASP A 81 5.53 -11.00 0.77
CA ASP A 81 5.83 -11.62 2.05
C ASP A 81 4.78 -12.69 2.41
N GLN A 82 5.22 -13.81 2.98
CA GLN A 82 4.33 -14.92 3.32
C GLN A 82 3.23 -14.50 4.30
N GLN A 83 3.51 -13.62 5.27
CA GLN A 83 2.49 -13.14 6.20
C GLN A 83 1.41 -12.32 5.51
N LEU A 84 1.77 -11.57 4.46
CA LEU A 84 0.81 -10.84 3.64
C LEU A 84 -0.04 -11.79 2.80
N VAL A 85 0.57 -12.82 2.21
CA VAL A 85 -0.16 -13.86 1.45
C VAL A 85 -1.16 -14.58 2.34
N ASP A 86 -0.73 -15.02 3.52
CA ASP A 86 -1.58 -15.70 4.50
C ASP A 86 -2.71 -14.78 4.99
N PHE A 87 -2.41 -13.51 5.24
CA PHE A 87 -3.41 -12.52 5.63
C PHE A 87 -4.45 -12.30 4.52
N ALA A 88 -4.03 -12.15 3.26
CA ALA A 88 -4.95 -11.97 2.14
C ALA A 88 -5.87 -13.17 1.92
N ALA A 89 -5.39 -14.39 2.22
CA ALA A 89 -6.17 -15.62 2.16
C ALA A 89 -7.09 -15.83 3.37
N SER A 90 -6.82 -15.17 4.50
CA SER A 90 -7.64 -15.27 5.73
C SER A 90 -9.01 -14.61 5.56
N GLU A 91 -9.99 -15.01 6.38
CA GLU A 91 -11.32 -14.37 6.41
C GLU A 91 -11.27 -12.87 6.73
N GLU A 92 -10.22 -12.40 7.41
CA GLU A 92 -10.05 -10.98 7.74
C GLU A 92 -9.58 -10.15 6.53
N GLY A 93 -8.65 -10.69 5.75
CA GLY A 93 -8.05 -10.01 4.59
C GLY A 93 -8.80 -10.27 3.28
N LYS A 94 -9.58 -11.35 3.20
CA LYS A 94 -10.35 -11.70 2.01
C LYS A 94 -11.32 -10.59 1.63
N GLY A 95 -11.23 -10.14 0.37
CA GLY A 95 -12.03 -9.03 -0.15
C GLY A 95 -11.58 -7.64 0.31
N LYS A 96 -10.61 -7.55 1.23
CA LYS A 96 -9.92 -6.30 1.61
C LYS A 96 -8.56 -6.16 0.95
N VAL A 97 -7.85 -7.26 0.72
CA VAL A 97 -6.52 -7.25 0.10
C VAL A 97 -6.53 -8.18 -1.11
N THR A 98 -6.19 -7.63 -2.26
CA THR A 98 -5.97 -8.35 -3.50
C THR A 98 -4.49 -8.23 -3.86
N LEU A 99 -3.86 -9.36 -4.12
CA LEU A 99 -2.46 -9.43 -4.54
C LEU A 99 -2.40 -9.73 -6.04
N VAL A 100 -1.70 -8.89 -6.81
CA VAL A 100 -1.47 -9.07 -8.24
C VAL A 100 0.02 -9.17 -8.45
N ASN A 101 0.49 -10.37 -8.82
CA ASN A 101 1.90 -10.62 -9.05
C ASN A 101 2.30 -10.25 -10.50
N ASP A 102 2.12 -8.98 -10.84
CA ASP A 102 2.42 -8.43 -12.17
C ASP A 102 2.77 -6.93 -12.06
N PHE A 103 3.28 -6.36 -13.14
CA PHE A 103 3.49 -4.93 -13.25
C PHE A 103 2.15 -4.17 -13.27
N PHE A 104 2.15 -2.97 -12.69
CA PHE A 104 1.04 -2.04 -12.85
C PHE A 104 1.16 -1.31 -14.20
N THR A 105 0.23 -1.54 -15.12
CA THR A 105 0.25 -0.96 -16.48
C THR A 105 -0.85 0.06 -16.72
N ASP A 106 -0.72 0.85 -17.78
CA ASP A 106 -1.71 1.86 -18.17
C ASP A 106 -3.08 1.22 -18.46
N GLU A 107 -3.11 0.02 -19.04
CA GLU A 107 -4.35 -0.72 -19.29
C GLU A 107 -5.05 -1.09 -17.97
N GLN A 108 -4.28 -1.49 -16.95
CA GLN A 108 -4.84 -1.78 -15.63
C GLN A 108 -5.35 -0.51 -14.95
N ALA A 109 -4.60 0.60 -15.06
CA ALA A 109 -5.04 1.90 -14.56
C ALA A 109 -6.36 2.34 -15.20
N GLN A 110 -6.51 2.14 -16.51
CA GLN A 110 -7.75 2.43 -17.23
C GLN A 110 -8.91 1.55 -16.74
N GLN A 111 -8.70 0.25 -16.60
CA GLN A 111 -9.74 -0.66 -16.08
C GLN A 111 -10.19 -0.29 -14.68
N ILE A 112 -9.28 0.11 -13.80
CA ILE A 112 -9.62 0.54 -12.44
C ILE A 112 -10.40 1.86 -12.48
N ALA A 113 -9.99 2.80 -13.33
CA ALA A 113 -10.72 4.06 -13.51
C ALA A 113 -12.16 3.81 -13.98
N GLU A 114 -12.35 2.91 -14.94
CA GLU A 114 -13.68 2.50 -15.44
C GLU A 114 -14.54 1.86 -14.34
N ARG A 115 -13.97 1.02 -13.46
CA ARG A 115 -14.67 0.44 -12.29
C ARG A 115 -15.08 1.48 -11.25
N GLY A 116 -14.33 2.57 -11.16
CA GLY A 116 -14.51 3.64 -10.18
C GLY A 116 -15.43 4.78 -10.65
N GLN A 117 -15.90 4.77 -11.89
CA GLN A 117 -16.90 5.73 -12.36
C GLN A 117 -18.28 5.35 -11.80
N PRO A 118 -19.03 6.32 -11.24
CA PRO A 118 -20.39 6.09 -10.74
C PRO A 118 -21.40 5.74 -11.83
#